data_AF-A0A328YIH7-F1
#
_entry.id   AF-A0A328YIH7-F1
#
_cell.length_a   1.000
_cell.length_b   1.000
_cell.length_c   1.000
_cell.angle_alpha   90.00
_cell.angle_beta   90.00
_cell.angle_gamma   90.00
#
_symmetry.space_group_name_H-M   'P 1'
#
loop_
_entity.id
_entity.type
_entity.pdbx_description
1 polymer ?
#
loop_
_entity_poly.entity_id
_entity_poly.type
_entity_poly.pdbx_seq_one_letter_code
_entity_poly.pdbx_strand_id
1 'polypeptide(L)'
;MKKNSQNNFNPIKPKYSKIQYFFWLLSGCEINILKDCPTDYNRQAGIGFTIFMTTVLAFFSGSYAGWYFGESYVTAIIFGLLWSALIFSIDRSMVVTLKKDPTLKEQKFWAPLISRGIMALLIAFIISIPLELLIFQENIELHMDKYKLDQTYEVQQASMRNEAVTDKERILKRDSINAVQLKNELAFGEPQGDPIYTKLKDDFNKINNQYQTLLTALNKATKEANIAYNNVPLKFNSNNKDDNSNEWQKYQNKLIKKNIEKRKLNSFDKAALNKAKSEKDNYLSNWITKKNNDKNNLDNSVRIQSNDIANSIRKSDTIKNGFENKIKVKKGFVLRFMILEDLASSTKKNYTKDAKGKTIEKTIHNEEGATIVFLLWLIRILFFTIEILPTIAKISTPLGAYDFAIYEKEKEIEEDLERRKEDYLLHQKAIRELENSAHQEQIIEKNKIENELHSNMLKEIASAQNDVAKKQIEEFRDKHLK
;
A
#
# COMPACT_ATOMS: atom_id res chain seq x y z
N MET A 1 -42.67 -87.99 12.30
CA MET A 1 -42.43 -86.74 13.06
C MET A 1 -41.01 -86.24 12.76
N LYS A 2 -40.85 -85.31 11.82
CA LYS A 2 -39.57 -84.61 11.58
C LYS A 2 -39.54 -83.37 12.47
N LYS A 3 -38.65 -83.34 13.46
CA LYS A 3 -38.38 -82.14 14.29
C LYS A 3 -37.50 -81.18 13.50
N ASN A 4 -38.02 -79.98 13.24
CA ASN A 4 -37.28 -78.84 12.72
C ASN A 4 -36.18 -78.42 13.71
N SER A 5 -34.91 -78.50 13.30
CA SER A 5 -33.81 -77.79 13.95
C SER A 5 -33.74 -76.38 13.38
N GLN A 6 -34.36 -75.41 14.05
CA GLN A 6 -34.05 -74.00 13.83
C GLN A 6 -32.67 -73.74 14.45
N ASN A 7 -31.65 -73.66 13.59
CA ASN A 7 -30.34 -73.13 13.96
C ASN A 7 -30.47 -71.62 14.20
N ASN A 8 -30.51 -71.22 15.47
CA ASN A 8 -30.30 -69.84 15.89
C ASN A 8 -28.83 -69.45 15.64
N PHE A 9 -28.53 -69.01 14.42
CA PHE A 9 -27.30 -68.27 14.12
C PHE A 9 -27.45 -66.87 14.72
N ASN A 10 -26.92 -66.66 15.93
CA ASN A 10 -26.68 -65.31 16.45
C ASN A 10 -25.45 -64.75 15.73
N PRO A 11 -25.56 -63.74 14.85
CA PRO A 11 -24.38 -63.15 14.23
C PRO A 11 -23.53 -62.49 15.32
N ILE A 12 -22.29 -62.97 15.47
CA ILE A 12 -21.29 -62.36 16.33
C ILE A 12 -21.04 -60.96 15.76
N LYS A 13 -21.60 -59.92 16.41
CA LYS A 13 -21.37 -58.54 15.98
C LYS A 13 -19.87 -58.24 16.10
N PRO A 14 -19.19 -57.91 14.98
CA PRO A 14 -17.77 -57.61 15.02
C PRO A 14 -17.50 -56.40 15.93
N LYS A 15 -16.52 -56.53 16.83
CA LYS A 15 -16.20 -55.52 17.83
C LYS A 15 -15.19 -54.52 17.23
N TYR A 16 -15.57 -53.25 17.14
CA TYR A 16 -14.68 -52.15 16.74
C TYR A 16 -14.26 -51.30 17.95
N SER A 17 -13.09 -50.66 17.85
CA SER A 17 -12.57 -49.77 18.89
C SER A 17 -13.14 -48.35 18.77
N LYS A 18 -13.20 -47.61 19.88
CA LYS A 18 -13.57 -46.18 19.89
C LYS A 18 -12.67 -45.35 18.97
N ILE A 19 -11.38 -45.71 18.85
CA ILE A 19 -10.44 -45.01 17.97
C ILE A 19 -10.74 -45.26 16.50
N GLN A 20 -11.12 -46.50 16.13
CA GLN A 20 -11.54 -46.82 14.77
C GLN A 20 -12.80 -46.05 14.41
N TYR A 21 -13.78 -46.03 15.32
CA TYR A 21 -15.01 -45.26 15.15
C TYR A 21 -14.74 -43.75 14.94
N PHE A 22 -13.80 -43.18 15.69
CA PHE A 22 -13.37 -41.80 15.47
C PHE A 22 -12.81 -41.57 14.07
N PHE A 23 -11.94 -42.44 13.57
CA PHE A 23 -11.42 -42.30 12.21
C PHE A 23 -12.47 -42.57 11.13
N TRP A 24 -13.47 -43.42 11.38
CA TRP A 24 -14.62 -43.57 10.47
C TRP A 24 -15.43 -42.27 10.34
N LEU A 25 -15.59 -41.54 11.44
CA LEU A 25 -16.23 -40.23 11.39
C LEU A 25 -15.47 -39.29 10.47
N LEU A 26 -14.13 -39.33 10.45
CA LEU A 26 -13.29 -38.47 9.63
C LEU A 26 -13.22 -38.89 8.15
N SER A 27 -13.25 -40.19 7.85
CA SER A 27 -13.15 -40.72 6.49
C SER A 27 -14.34 -40.40 5.60
N GLY A 28 -15.48 -39.99 6.19
CA GLY A 28 -16.69 -39.66 5.46
C GLY A 28 -17.48 -40.88 4.97
N CYS A 29 -17.25 -42.05 5.57
CA CYS A 29 -18.06 -43.24 5.29
C CYS A 29 -19.44 -43.19 5.99
N GLU A 30 -20.43 -43.86 5.39
CA GLU A 30 -21.73 -44.11 6.01
C GLU A 30 -21.58 -45.18 7.09
N ILE A 31 -21.59 -44.75 8.35
CA ILE A 31 -21.30 -45.59 9.51
C ILE A 31 -22.27 -46.75 9.63
N ASN A 32 -23.54 -46.54 9.26
CA ASN A 32 -24.56 -47.58 9.36
C ASN A 32 -24.28 -48.75 8.42
N ILE A 33 -23.90 -48.45 7.18
CA ILE A 33 -23.51 -49.46 6.18
C ILE A 33 -22.17 -50.07 6.55
N LEU A 34 -21.21 -49.25 7.02
CA LEU A 34 -19.90 -49.76 7.40
C LEU A 34 -19.99 -50.81 8.50
N LYS A 35 -20.87 -50.64 9.51
CA LYS A 35 -21.03 -51.60 10.61
C LYS A 35 -21.29 -53.03 10.15
N ASP A 36 -21.92 -53.21 9.00
CA ASP A 36 -22.23 -54.52 8.41
C ASP A 36 -21.06 -55.09 7.58
N CYS A 37 -19.99 -54.32 7.37
CA CYS A 37 -18.82 -54.65 6.56
C CYS A 37 -17.51 -54.67 7.39
N PRO A 38 -17.27 -55.68 8.26
CA PRO A 38 -16.10 -55.74 9.13
C PRO A 38 -14.75 -55.77 8.41
N THR A 39 -14.74 -56.24 7.15
CA THR A 39 -13.53 -56.30 6.31
C THR A 39 -12.98 -54.91 5.96
N ASP A 40 -13.83 -53.87 5.93
CA ASP A 40 -13.44 -52.51 5.55
C ASP A 40 -13.18 -51.59 6.76
N TYR A 41 -13.31 -52.08 8.00
CA TYR A 41 -13.09 -51.30 9.22
C TYR A 41 -11.72 -50.62 9.26
N ASN A 42 -10.65 -51.39 9.06
CA ASN A 42 -9.28 -50.86 9.09
C ASN A 42 -8.98 -49.98 7.88
N ARG A 43 -9.60 -50.29 6.74
CA ARG A 43 -9.44 -49.53 5.51
C ARG A 43 -10.01 -48.12 5.64
N GLN A 44 -11.26 -48.01 6.11
CA GLN A 44 -11.90 -46.72 6.33
C GLN A 44 -11.25 -45.95 7.49
N ALA A 45 -10.82 -46.64 8.54
CA ALA A 45 -10.03 -46.01 9.61
C ALA A 45 -8.70 -45.46 9.09
N GLY A 46 -8.01 -46.18 8.17
CA GLY A 46 -6.78 -45.72 7.54
C GLY A 46 -6.97 -44.45 6.70
N ILE A 47 -8.05 -44.38 5.92
CA ILE A 47 -8.41 -43.17 5.15
C ILE A 47 -8.73 -42.00 6.09
N GLY A 48 -9.46 -42.25 7.18
CA GLY A 48 -9.74 -41.23 8.19
C GLY A 48 -8.48 -40.73 8.91
N PHE A 49 -7.51 -41.62 9.14
CA PHE A 49 -6.23 -41.28 9.76
C PHE A 49 -5.38 -40.36 8.88
N THR A 50 -5.35 -40.56 7.56
CA THR A 50 -4.60 -39.67 6.66
C THR A 50 -5.18 -38.26 6.65
N ILE A 51 -6.52 -38.13 6.65
CA ILE A 51 -7.22 -36.83 6.76
C ILE A 51 -6.98 -36.16 8.13
N PHE A 52 -6.91 -36.97 9.19
CA PHE A 52 -6.57 -36.44 10.53
C PHE A 52 -5.17 -35.82 10.54
N MET A 53 -4.20 -36.49 9.94
CA MET A 53 -2.81 -36.00 9.91
C MET A 53 -2.67 -34.69 9.13
N THR A 54 -3.31 -34.55 7.97
CA THR A 54 -3.33 -33.28 7.22
C THR A 54 -3.97 -32.16 8.03
N THR A 55 -5.09 -32.46 8.70
CA THR A 55 -5.79 -31.50 9.58
C THR A 55 -4.92 -31.00 10.73
N VAL A 56 -4.16 -31.88 11.38
CA VAL A 56 -3.25 -31.52 12.48
C VAL A 56 -2.09 -30.64 11.98
N LEU A 57 -1.49 -30.97 10.83
CA LEU A 57 -0.43 -30.16 10.24
C LEU A 57 -0.96 -28.78 9.82
N ALA A 58 -2.16 -28.72 9.26
CA ALA A 58 -2.84 -27.47 8.93
C ALA A 58 -3.12 -26.63 10.20
N PHE A 59 -3.50 -27.24 11.32
CA PHE A 59 -3.68 -26.54 12.58
C PHE A 59 -2.40 -25.86 13.06
N PHE A 60 -1.26 -26.57 13.06
CA PHE A 60 0.02 -25.99 13.48
C PHE A 60 0.53 -24.92 12.50
N SER A 61 0.42 -25.16 11.19
CA SER A 61 0.75 -24.17 10.15
C SER A 61 -0.08 -22.91 10.29
N GLY A 62 -1.40 -23.06 10.41
CA GLY A 62 -2.34 -21.96 10.60
C GLY A 62 -2.08 -21.21 11.90
N SER A 63 -1.86 -21.92 13.00
CA SER A 63 -1.58 -21.30 14.30
C SER A 63 -0.32 -20.42 14.24
N TYR A 64 0.73 -20.90 13.57
CA TYR A 64 1.95 -20.14 13.38
C TYR A 64 1.73 -18.88 12.53
N ALA A 65 0.94 -18.97 11.44
CA ALA A 65 0.54 -17.80 10.67
C ALA A 65 -0.28 -16.81 11.51
N GLY A 66 -1.25 -17.30 12.29
CA GLY A 66 -2.11 -16.49 13.15
C GLY A 66 -1.37 -15.76 14.27
N TRP A 67 -0.25 -16.32 14.75
CA TRP A 67 0.65 -15.64 15.68
C TRP A 67 1.26 -14.37 15.07
N TYR A 68 1.66 -14.40 13.80
CA TYR A 68 2.24 -13.21 13.14
C TYR A 68 1.24 -12.11 12.84
N PHE A 69 -0.02 -12.44 12.61
CA PHE A 69 -1.04 -11.43 12.32
C PHE A 69 -1.58 -10.75 13.58
N GLY A 70 -1.69 -11.48 14.69
CA GLY A 70 -2.34 -10.98 15.91
C GLY A 70 -1.43 -10.82 17.12
N GLU A 71 -0.16 -11.23 17.06
CA GLU A 71 0.82 -11.19 18.16
C GLU A 71 0.26 -11.74 19.50
N SER A 72 -0.68 -12.69 19.40
CA SER A 72 -1.45 -13.22 20.53
C SER A 72 -1.67 -14.71 20.38
N TYR A 73 -1.58 -15.45 21.49
CA TYR A 73 -1.87 -16.87 21.50
C TYR A 73 -3.33 -17.16 21.17
N VAL A 74 -4.24 -16.24 21.50
CA VAL A 74 -5.67 -16.37 21.20
C VAL A 74 -5.91 -16.30 19.70
N THR A 75 -5.27 -15.35 19.00
CA THR A 75 -5.40 -15.22 17.54
C THR A 75 -4.77 -16.41 16.83
N ALA A 76 -3.64 -16.92 17.32
CA ALA A 76 -3.02 -18.14 16.82
C ALA A 76 -3.98 -19.35 16.90
N ILE A 77 -4.58 -19.61 18.06
CA ILE A 77 -5.48 -20.76 18.25
C ILE A 77 -6.74 -20.63 17.38
N ILE A 78 -7.40 -19.47 17.38
CA ILE A 78 -8.63 -19.25 16.60
C ILE A 78 -8.35 -19.42 15.10
N PHE A 79 -7.27 -18.81 14.61
CA PHE A 79 -6.88 -18.92 13.21
C PHE A 79 -6.52 -20.36 12.84
N GLY A 80 -5.75 -21.05 13.69
CA GLY A 80 -5.40 -22.46 13.51
C GLY A 80 -6.62 -23.37 13.43
N LEU A 81 -7.62 -23.18 14.31
CA LEU A 81 -8.87 -23.93 14.28
C LEU A 81 -9.65 -23.69 12.98
N LEU A 82 -9.85 -22.42 12.59
CA LEU A 82 -10.55 -22.08 11.35
C LEU A 82 -9.84 -22.64 10.11
N TRP A 83 -8.52 -22.55 10.07
CA TRP A 83 -7.71 -23.06 8.96
C TRP A 83 -7.75 -24.58 8.88
N SER A 84 -7.59 -25.27 10.02
CA SER A 84 -7.70 -26.74 10.08
C SER A 84 -9.10 -27.23 9.68
N ALA A 85 -10.16 -26.52 10.03
CA ALA A 85 -11.53 -26.85 9.63
C ALA A 85 -11.73 -26.70 8.11
N LEU A 86 -11.13 -25.68 7.50
CA LEU A 86 -11.13 -25.50 6.05
C LEU A 86 -10.43 -26.68 5.34
N ILE A 87 -9.20 -27.02 5.75
CA ILE A 87 -8.44 -28.11 5.14
C ILE A 87 -9.15 -29.45 5.36
N PHE A 88 -9.63 -29.72 6.58
CA PHE A 88 -10.45 -30.90 6.88
C PHE A 88 -11.66 -31.02 5.96
N SER A 89 -12.39 -29.94 5.72
CA SER A 89 -13.55 -29.94 4.83
C SER A 89 -13.15 -30.26 3.39
N ILE A 90 -12.03 -29.71 2.90
CA ILE A 90 -11.55 -29.94 1.54
C ILE A 90 -11.11 -31.40 1.38
N ASP A 91 -10.24 -31.90 2.25
CA ASP A 91 -9.72 -33.28 2.18
C ASP A 91 -10.83 -34.31 2.30
N ARG A 92 -11.75 -34.11 3.26
CA ARG A 92 -12.93 -34.96 3.42
C ARG A 92 -13.77 -34.96 2.15
N SER A 93 -14.04 -33.80 1.56
CA SER A 93 -14.83 -33.71 0.32
C SER A 93 -14.14 -34.39 -0.85
N MET A 94 -12.80 -34.33 -0.92
CA MET A 94 -12.00 -34.94 -1.97
C MET A 94 -12.12 -36.47 -1.95
N VAL A 95 -12.12 -37.06 -0.75
CA VAL A 95 -12.26 -38.51 -0.53
C VAL A 95 -13.71 -38.98 -0.73
N VAL A 96 -14.70 -38.25 -0.21
CA VAL A 96 -16.13 -38.63 -0.31
C VAL A 96 -16.62 -38.59 -1.76
N THR A 97 -16.16 -37.60 -2.54
CA THR A 97 -16.53 -37.49 -3.96
C THR A 97 -15.86 -38.52 -4.85
N LEU A 98 -14.85 -39.26 -4.34
CA LEU A 98 -14.19 -40.33 -5.06
C LEU A 98 -14.98 -41.63 -4.90
N LYS A 99 -16.05 -41.74 -5.70
CA LYS A 99 -16.85 -42.95 -5.82
C LYS A 99 -16.18 -43.97 -6.73
N LYS A 100 -16.33 -45.25 -6.39
CA LYS A 100 -15.93 -46.38 -7.23
C LYS A 100 -17.19 -47.07 -7.71
N ASP A 101 -17.22 -47.38 -8.99
CA ASP A 101 -18.37 -48.04 -9.60
C ASP A 101 -18.06 -49.54 -9.76
N PRO A 102 -18.66 -50.43 -8.96
CA PRO A 102 -18.37 -51.86 -9.02
C PRO A 102 -18.79 -52.53 -10.34
N THR A 103 -19.55 -51.86 -11.22
CA THR A 103 -19.97 -52.41 -12.52
C THR A 103 -18.89 -52.29 -13.61
N LEU A 104 -17.96 -51.36 -13.47
CA LEU A 104 -16.93 -51.10 -14.48
C LEU A 104 -15.72 -52.04 -14.28
N LYS A 105 -15.33 -52.76 -15.35
CA LYS A 105 -14.13 -53.63 -15.36
C LYS A 105 -12.84 -52.86 -15.09
N GLU A 106 -12.75 -51.61 -15.54
CA GLU A 106 -11.62 -50.72 -15.28
C GLU A 106 -12.13 -49.38 -14.75
N GLN A 107 -11.59 -48.95 -13.61
CA GLN A 107 -11.95 -47.66 -13.03
C GLN A 107 -11.12 -46.54 -13.69
N LYS A 108 -11.74 -45.39 -13.95
CA LYS A 108 -11.03 -44.20 -14.46
C LYS A 108 -10.24 -43.55 -13.33
N PHE A 109 -9.03 -44.04 -13.06
CA PHE A 109 -8.20 -43.59 -11.94
C PHE A 109 -7.50 -42.24 -12.17
N TRP A 110 -6.96 -42.03 -13.38
CA TRP A 110 -6.11 -40.88 -13.69
C TRP A 110 -6.88 -39.55 -13.75
N ALA A 111 -8.09 -39.53 -14.31
CA ALA A 111 -8.84 -38.29 -14.47
C ALA A 111 -9.25 -37.65 -13.12
N PRO A 112 -9.82 -38.40 -12.15
CA PRO A 112 -10.11 -37.90 -10.81
C PRO A 112 -8.86 -37.53 -10.01
N LEU A 113 -7.75 -38.26 -10.20
CA LEU A 113 -6.49 -38.02 -9.50
C LEU A 113 -5.80 -36.74 -9.98
N ILE A 114 -5.77 -36.47 -11.29
CA ILE A 114 -5.11 -35.28 -11.86
C ILE A 114 -5.85 -34.01 -11.45
N SER A 115 -7.18 -33.97 -11.58
CA SER A 115 -7.96 -32.78 -11.21
C SER A 115 -7.82 -32.44 -9.73
N ARG A 116 -7.80 -33.47 -8.88
CA ARG A 116 -7.60 -33.34 -7.42
C ARG A 116 -6.15 -33.04 -7.06
N GLY A 117 -5.19 -33.59 -7.81
CA GLY A 117 -3.76 -33.35 -7.64
C GLY A 117 -3.39 -31.88 -7.87
N ILE A 118 -4.01 -31.21 -8.84
CA ILE A 118 -3.82 -29.76 -9.05
C ILE A 118 -4.30 -28.97 -7.83
N MET A 119 -5.47 -29.30 -7.29
CA MET A 119 -6.00 -28.64 -6.08
C MET A 119 -5.11 -28.90 -4.86
N ALA A 120 -4.68 -30.15 -4.66
CA ALA A 120 -3.77 -30.52 -3.59
C ALA A 120 -2.41 -29.82 -3.70
N LEU A 121 -1.90 -29.60 -4.92
CA LEU A 121 -0.67 -28.86 -5.15
C LEU A 121 -0.78 -27.39 -4.72
N LEU A 122 -1.91 -26.74 -5.04
CA LEU A 122 -2.17 -25.36 -4.61
C LEU A 122 -2.26 -25.26 -3.08
N ILE A 123 -2.99 -26.19 -2.45
CA ILE A 123 -3.17 -26.22 -1.00
C ILE A 123 -1.85 -26.52 -0.30
N ALA A 124 -1.10 -27.53 -0.75
CA ALA A 124 0.20 -27.89 -0.20
C ALA A 124 1.19 -26.73 -0.25
N PHE A 125 1.21 -25.97 -1.35
CA PHE A 125 2.06 -24.78 -1.47
C PHE A 125 1.64 -23.69 -0.48
N ILE A 126 0.35 -23.45 -0.28
CA ILE A 126 -0.14 -22.45 0.68
C ILE A 126 0.19 -22.87 2.12
N ILE A 127 -0.01 -24.14 2.47
CA ILE A 127 0.27 -24.69 3.81
C ILE A 127 1.77 -24.72 4.11
N SER A 128 2.62 -24.87 3.08
CA SER A 128 4.06 -24.95 3.29
C SER A 128 4.66 -23.61 3.71
N ILE A 129 4.13 -22.46 3.27
CA ILE A 129 4.76 -21.15 3.56
C ILE A 129 4.92 -20.87 5.06
N PRO A 130 3.87 -20.97 5.93
CA PRO A 130 4.05 -20.75 7.36
C PRO A 130 5.01 -21.77 7.98
N LEU A 131 4.98 -23.03 7.53
CA LEU A 131 5.87 -24.07 8.07
C LEU A 131 7.32 -23.91 7.61
N GLU A 132 7.57 -23.44 6.39
CA GLU A 132 8.89 -23.02 5.90
C GLU A 132 9.46 -21.95 6.83
N LEU A 133 8.67 -20.93 7.16
CA LEU A 133 9.08 -19.87 8.10
C LEU A 133 9.29 -20.36 9.54
N LEU A 134 8.61 -21.42 9.96
CA LEU A 134 8.80 -22.03 11.28
C LEU A 134 10.09 -22.86 11.32
N ILE A 135 10.30 -23.70 10.31
CA ILE A 135 11.49 -24.56 10.21
C ILE A 135 12.76 -23.72 10.10
N PHE A 136 12.73 -22.64 9.33
CA PHE A 136 13.88 -21.77 9.12
C PHE A 136 13.96 -20.59 10.09
N GLN A 137 13.19 -20.60 11.19
CA GLN A 137 13.10 -19.45 12.10
C GLN A 137 14.47 -18.98 12.63
N GLU A 138 15.36 -19.90 12.99
CA GLU A 138 16.69 -19.60 13.52
C GLU A 138 17.61 -19.00 12.44
N ASN A 139 17.61 -19.59 11.24
CA ASN A 139 18.39 -19.07 10.11
C ASN A 139 17.93 -17.66 9.70
N ILE A 140 16.62 -17.42 9.74
CA ILE A 140 16.01 -16.12 9.47
C ILE A 140 16.42 -15.12 10.55
N GLU A 141 16.41 -15.52 11.83
CA GLU A 141 16.76 -14.63 12.94
C GLU A 141 18.25 -14.26 12.94
N LEU A 142 19.13 -15.22 12.70
CA LEU A 142 20.58 -14.96 12.57
C LEU A 142 20.91 -14.00 11.43
N HIS A 143 20.16 -14.07 10.32
CA HIS A 143 20.37 -13.20 9.17
C HIS A 143 19.48 -11.96 9.18
N MET A 144 18.58 -11.82 10.16
CA MET A 144 17.70 -10.68 10.31
C MET A 144 18.52 -9.40 10.46
N ASP A 145 19.53 -9.45 11.32
CA ASP A 145 20.36 -8.29 11.60
C ASP A 145 21.25 -7.95 10.42
N LYS A 146 21.80 -8.96 9.72
CA LYS A 146 22.56 -8.74 8.49
C LYS A 146 21.71 -8.18 7.36
N TYR A 147 20.51 -8.72 7.14
CA TYR A 147 19.58 -8.25 6.10
C TYR A 147 19.11 -6.82 6.39
N LYS A 148 18.81 -6.53 7.67
CA LYS A 148 18.56 -5.16 8.11
C LYS A 148 19.80 -4.30 7.90
N LEU A 149 21.00 -4.79 8.23
CA LEU A 149 22.25 -4.05 8.12
C LEU A 149 22.60 -3.72 6.66
N ASP A 150 22.49 -4.66 5.73
CA ASP A 150 22.72 -4.44 4.31
C ASP A 150 21.71 -3.41 3.75
N GLN A 151 20.47 -3.40 4.26
CA GLN A 151 19.54 -2.29 4.00
C GLN A 151 19.89 -0.99 4.74
N THR A 152 20.50 -1.04 5.93
CA THR A 152 21.00 0.13 6.68
C THR A 152 22.29 0.69 6.10
N TYR A 153 23.07 -0.05 5.32
CA TYR A 153 24.41 0.36 4.90
C TYR A 153 24.36 1.65 4.07
N GLU A 154 23.26 1.89 3.35
CA GLU A 154 22.99 3.19 2.70
C GLU A 154 22.73 4.33 3.71
N VAL A 155 22.05 4.04 4.81
CA VAL A 155 21.78 4.98 5.92
C VAL A 155 23.04 5.25 6.72
N GLN A 156 23.87 4.24 6.99
CA GLN A 156 25.13 4.38 7.71
C GLN A 156 26.15 5.18 6.91
N GLN A 157 26.19 5.01 5.58
CA GLN A 157 26.96 5.91 4.71
C GLN A 157 26.40 7.34 4.71
N ALA A 158 25.08 7.52 4.82
CA ALA A 158 24.48 8.84 4.97
C ALA A 158 24.81 9.47 6.34
N SER A 159 24.89 8.68 7.43
CA SER A 159 25.28 9.18 8.75
C SER A 159 26.77 9.48 8.86
N MET A 160 27.64 8.69 8.23
CA MET A 160 29.08 9.01 8.14
C MET A 160 29.34 10.31 7.35
N ARG A 161 28.45 10.67 6.40
CA ARG A 161 28.52 12.00 5.75
C ARG A 161 28.18 13.15 6.70
N ASN A 162 27.41 12.92 7.76
CA ASN A 162 27.16 13.94 8.79
C ASN A 162 28.41 14.19 9.64
N GLU A 163 29.33 13.25 9.77
CA GLU A 163 30.61 13.48 10.46
C GLU A 163 31.48 14.49 9.69
N ALA A 164 31.44 14.44 8.35
CA ALA A 164 32.06 15.44 7.47
C ALA A 164 31.32 16.81 7.45
N VAL A 165 30.11 16.90 8.03
CA VAL A 165 29.38 18.17 8.22
C VAL A 165 30.02 18.98 9.36
N THR A 166 30.67 18.33 10.33
CA THR A 166 31.33 19.00 11.48
C THR A 166 32.37 20.03 11.05
N ASP A 167 33.19 19.72 10.04
CA ASP A 167 34.19 20.67 9.54
C ASP A 167 33.54 21.84 8.79
N LYS A 168 32.48 21.58 8.02
CA LYS A 168 31.71 22.63 7.34
C LYS A 168 30.99 23.54 8.34
N GLU A 169 30.47 23.00 9.44
CA GLU A 169 29.87 23.78 10.53
C GLU A 169 30.88 24.69 11.23
N ARG A 170 32.11 24.20 11.45
CA ARG A 170 33.19 25.02 12.03
C ARG A 170 33.54 26.19 11.11
N ILE A 171 33.65 25.95 9.81
CA ILE A 171 33.94 27.01 8.82
C ILE A 171 32.76 27.99 8.76
N LEU A 172 31.52 27.52 8.76
CA LEU A 172 30.33 28.37 8.76
C LEU A 172 30.27 29.26 10.00
N LYS A 173 30.55 28.70 11.18
CA LYS A 173 30.58 29.45 12.44
C LYS A 173 31.68 30.52 12.43
N ARG A 174 32.88 30.19 11.93
CA ARG A 174 33.96 31.16 11.77
C ARG A 174 33.57 32.28 10.80
N ASP A 175 33.07 31.92 9.62
CA ASP A 175 32.77 32.85 8.54
C ASP A 175 31.60 33.78 8.92
N SER A 176 30.59 33.27 9.63
CA SER A 176 29.49 34.09 10.17
C SER A 176 29.94 35.08 11.24
N ILE A 177 30.84 34.67 12.15
CA ILE A 177 31.44 35.58 13.14
C ILE A 177 32.22 36.70 12.43
N ASN A 178 33.07 36.34 11.46
CA ASN A 178 33.85 37.30 10.70
C ASN A 178 32.94 38.28 9.92
N ALA A 179 31.79 37.82 9.39
CA ALA A 179 30.85 38.66 8.65
C ALA A 179 30.18 39.69 9.56
N VAL A 180 29.83 39.29 10.78
CA VAL A 180 29.29 40.20 11.80
C VAL A 180 30.33 41.25 12.21
N GLN A 181 31.58 40.83 12.46
CA GLN A 181 32.67 41.75 12.79
C GLN A 181 32.87 42.79 11.68
N LEU A 182 32.91 42.34 10.43
CA LEU A 182 33.10 43.22 9.28
C LEU A 182 31.93 44.19 9.06
N LYS A 183 30.70 43.73 9.31
CA LYS A 183 29.50 44.58 9.29
C LYS A 183 29.57 45.66 10.38
N ASN A 184 30.06 45.31 11.56
CA ASN A 184 30.25 46.28 12.64
C ASN A 184 31.34 47.31 12.30
N GLU A 185 32.46 46.89 11.71
CA GLU A 185 33.52 47.80 11.23
C GLU A 185 32.99 48.78 10.19
N LEU A 186 32.23 48.30 9.20
CA LEU A 186 31.62 49.14 8.16
C LEU A 186 30.57 50.12 8.72
N ALA A 187 29.92 49.79 9.84
CA ALA A 187 28.92 50.66 10.46
C ALA A 187 29.50 51.98 11.00
N PHE A 188 30.80 52.00 11.34
CA PHE A 188 31.49 53.22 11.77
C PHE A 188 31.78 54.19 10.62
N GLY A 189 31.70 53.74 9.35
CA GLY A 189 31.91 54.56 8.17
C GLY A 189 33.37 54.99 7.92
N GLU A 190 34.28 54.76 8.86
CA GLU A 190 35.71 55.04 8.76
C GLU A 190 36.54 54.00 9.55
N PRO A 191 37.80 53.75 9.15
CA PRO A 191 38.65 52.78 9.85
C PRO A 191 38.99 53.26 11.26
N GLN A 192 38.58 52.48 12.26
CA GLN A 192 38.87 52.73 13.67
C GLN A 192 40.24 52.13 14.04
N GLY A 193 41.12 52.93 14.64
CA GLY A 193 42.43 52.48 15.10
C GLY A 193 43.50 52.30 14.01
N ASP A 194 43.25 52.76 12.78
CA ASP A 194 44.25 52.73 11.71
C ASP A 194 45.19 53.94 11.81
N PRO A 195 46.50 53.75 12.07
CA PRO A 195 47.45 54.84 12.24
C PRO A 195 47.63 55.70 10.99
N ILE A 196 47.49 55.09 9.79
CA ILE A 196 47.67 55.77 8.51
C ILE A 196 46.49 56.69 8.25
N TYR A 197 45.26 56.17 8.40
CA TYR A 197 44.07 56.99 8.21
C TYR A 197 43.98 58.12 9.22
N THR A 198 44.28 57.84 10.49
CA THR A 198 44.27 58.84 11.56
C THR A 198 45.22 59.99 11.23
N LYS A 199 46.45 59.68 10.81
CA LYS A 199 47.41 60.69 10.37
C LYS A 199 46.91 61.53 9.19
N LEU A 200 46.37 60.88 8.15
CA LEU A 200 45.81 61.57 6.99
C LEU A 200 44.63 62.49 7.36
N LYS A 201 43.77 62.02 8.27
CA LYS A 201 42.62 62.77 8.79
C LYS A 201 43.08 63.98 9.61
N ASP A 202 44.09 63.82 10.46
CA ASP A 202 44.66 64.88 11.27
C ASP A 202 45.37 65.93 10.41
N ASP A 203 46.17 65.50 9.43
CA ASP A 203 46.85 66.37 8.47
C ASP A 203 45.83 67.21 7.67
N PHE A 204 44.77 66.58 7.16
CA PHE A 204 43.67 67.29 6.50
C PHE A 204 42.98 68.27 7.45
N ASN A 205 42.60 67.85 8.65
CA ASN A 205 41.90 68.68 9.63
C ASN A 205 42.73 69.90 10.02
N LYS A 206 44.04 69.72 10.23
CA LYS A 206 44.97 70.81 10.55
C LYS A 206 45.00 71.86 9.45
N ILE A 207 45.20 71.44 8.19
CA ILE A 207 45.27 72.35 7.03
C ILE A 207 43.90 73.01 6.78
N ASN A 208 42.81 72.23 6.87
CA ASN A 208 41.45 72.73 6.70
C ASN A 208 41.08 73.76 7.78
N ASN A 209 41.42 73.52 9.05
CA ASN A 209 41.16 74.46 10.13
C ASN A 209 41.91 75.79 9.93
N GLN A 210 43.15 75.74 9.44
CA GLN A 210 43.90 76.95 9.06
C GLN A 210 43.20 77.71 7.94
N TYR A 211 42.78 77.02 6.88
CA TYR A 211 42.02 77.62 5.78
C TYR A 211 40.71 78.25 6.26
N GLN A 212 39.92 77.53 7.07
CA GLN A 212 38.66 78.01 7.60
C GLN A 212 38.86 79.24 8.49
N THR A 213 39.90 79.28 9.32
CA THR A 213 40.22 80.45 10.15
C THR A 213 40.50 81.69 9.29
N LEU A 214 41.30 81.55 8.23
CA LEU A 214 41.58 82.63 7.28
C LEU A 214 40.31 83.07 6.54
N LEU A 215 39.48 82.12 6.12
CA LEU A 215 38.21 82.40 5.44
C LEU A 215 37.24 83.16 6.36
N THR A 216 37.10 82.73 7.62
CA THR A 216 36.26 83.40 8.62
C THR A 216 36.79 84.80 8.93
N ALA A 217 38.11 84.98 9.05
CA ALA A 217 38.73 86.28 9.26
C ALA A 217 38.46 87.25 8.09
N LEU A 218 38.59 86.78 6.84
CA LEU A 218 38.26 87.55 5.65
C LEU A 218 36.78 87.90 5.59
N ASN A 219 35.88 86.95 5.88
CA ASN A 219 34.44 87.18 5.89
C ASN A 219 34.06 88.22 6.95
N LYS A 220 34.64 88.13 8.15
CA LYS A 220 34.46 89.11 9.21
C LYS A 220 34.95 90.50 8.80
N ALA A 221 36.18 90.61 8.29
CA ALA A 221 36.75 91.88 7.83
C ALA A 221 35.95 92.49 6.67
N THR A 222 35.44 91.65 5.76
CA THR A 222 34.58 92.08 4.65
C THR A 222 33.26 92.63 5.17
N LYS A 223 32.62 91.96 6.12
CA LYS A 223 31.38 92.43 6.76
C LYS A 223 31.59 93.77 7.47
N GLU A 224 32.66 93.89 8.27
CA GLU A 224 33.00 95.14 8.96
C GLU A 224 33.28 96.30 7.99
N ALA A 225 34.00 96.05 6.89
CA ALA A 225 34.27 97.07 5.88
C ALA A 225 33.01 97.51 5.14
N ASN A 226 32.10 96.58 4.80
CA ASN A 226 30.83 96.91 4.15
C ASN A 226 29.92 97.74 5.08
N ILE A 227 29.85 97.39 6.37
CA ILE A 227 29.12 98.17 7.37
C ILE A 227 29.70 99.58 7.47
N ALA A 228 31.03 99.70 7.59
CA ALA A 228 31.69 101.00 7.67
C ALA A 228 31.45 101.86 6.41
N TYR A 229 31.46 101.26 5.21
CA TYR A 229 31.15 101.95 3.96
C TYR A 229 29.72 102.50 3.92
N ASN A 230 28.76 101.68 4.36
CA ASN A 230 27.35 102.07 4.36
C ASN A 230 27.10 103.27 5.29
N ASN A 231 27.83 103.36 6.41
CA ASN A 231 27.74 104.45 7.38
C ASN A 231 28.40 105.78 6.95
N VAL A 232 29.15 105.81 5.84
CA VAL A 232 29.74 107.07 5.34
C VAL A 232 28.62 107.98 4.81
N PRO A 233 28.55 109.26 5.21
CA PRO A 233 27.56 110.20 4.68
C PRO A 233 27.78 110.49 3.18
N LEU A 234 26.76 111.03 2.52
CA LEU A 234 26.87 111.50 1.14
C LEU A 234 27.43 112.92 1.10
N LYS A 235 28.18 113.25 0.05
CA LYS A 235 28.61 114.63 -0.20
C LYS A 235 27.38 115.50 -0.42
N PHE A 236 27.42 116.75 0.08
CA PHE A 236 26.33 117.69 -0.12
C PHE A 236 26.02 117.87 -1.61
N ASN A 237 24.76 117.65 -2.00
CA ASN A 237 24.26 117.71 -3.37
C ASN A 237 24.86 116.68 -4.36
N SER A 238 25.29 115.49 -3.88
CA SER A 238 25.81 114.41 -4.71
C SER A 238 25.40 113.02 -4.20
N ASN A 239 25.32 112.04 -5.10
CA ASN A 239 25.12 110.62 -4.76
C ASN A 239 26.43 109.91 -4.36
N ASN A 240 27.56 110.62 -4.33
CA ASN A 240 28.85 110.06 -3.96
C ASN A 240 29.07 110.14 -2.44
N LYS A 241 29.76 109.14 -1.87
CA LYS A 241 30.19 109.14 -0.46
C LYS A 241 31.17 110.29 -0.19
N ASP A 242 31.07 110.89 1.00
CA ASP A 242 31.96 111.96 1.46
C ASP A 242 33.32 111.42 1.88
N ASP A 243 34.31 111.60 1.01
CA ASP A 243 35.69 111.14 1.17
C ASP A 243 36.54 111.97 2.13
N ASN A 244 36.01 113.10 2.63
CA ASN A 244 36.67 113.93 3.64
C ASN A 244 36.12 113.69 5.07
N SER A 245 35.07 112.87 5.21
CA SER A 245 34.47 112.56 6.52
C SER A 245 35.35 111.65 7.40
N ASN A 246 35.18 111.75 8.72
CA ASN A 246 35.86 110.85 9.67
C ASN A 246 35.38 109.38 9.47
N GLU A 247 34.13 109.19 9.07
CA GLU A 247 33.53 107.90 8.73
C GLU A 247 34.20 107.27 7.51
N TRP A 248 34.59 108.08 6.51
CA TRP A 248 35.37 107.59 5.36
C TRP A 248 36.76 107.12 5.78
N GLN A 249 37.45 107.85 6.65
CA GLN A 249 38.74 107.40 7.19
C GLN A 249 38.61 106.07 7.95
N LYS A 250 37.54 105.89 8.75
CA LYS A 250 37.22 104.61 9.42
C LYS A 250 36.97 103.49 8.40
N TYR A 251 36.24 103.76 7.32
CA TYR A 251 36.04 102.81 6.22
C TYR A 251 37.36 102.42 5.56
N GLN A 252 38.23 103.38 5.22
CA GLN A 252 39.53 103.12 4.61
C GLN A 252 40.40 102.21 5.49
N ASN A 253 40.43 102.43 6.80
CA ASN A 253 41.14 101.55 7.74
C ASN A 253 40.58 100.11 7.75
N LYS A 254 39.25 99.95 7.69
CA LYS A 254 38.62 98.62 7.58
C LYS A 254 38.87 97.97 6.21
N LEU A 255 38.92 98.76 5.14
CA LEU A 255 39.24 98.30 3.79
C LEU A 255 40.68 97.78 3.70
N ILE A 256 41.65 98.48 4.31
CA ILE A 256 43.03 98.03 4.42
C ILE A 256 43.08 96.68 5.16
N LYS A 257 42.39 96.56 6.29
CA LYS A 257 42.30 95.30 7.06
C LYS A 257 41.72 94.15 6.22
N LYS A 258 40.62 94.39 5.50
CA LYS A 258 40.04 93.43 4.55
C LYS A 258 41.05 92.99 3.48
N ASN A 259 41.78 93.93 2.90
CA ASN A 259 42.79 93.64 1.87
C ASN A 259 43.96 92.82 2.42
N ILE A 260 44.38 93.07 3.67
CA ILE A 260 45.39 92.26 4.36
C ILE A 260 44.91 90.82 4.54
N GLU A 261 43.70 90.62 5.08
CA GLU A 261 43.14 89.26 5.26
C GLU A 261 42.92 88.55 3.92
N LYS A 262 42.56 89.28 2.85
CA LYS A 262 42.43 88.74 1.49
C LYS A 262 43.78 88.25 0.94
N ARG A 263 44.87 88.98 1.19
CA ARG A 263 46.22 88.54 0.79
C ARG A 263 46.67 87.31 1.57
N LYS A 264 46.36 87.22 2.87
CA LYS A 264 46.63 86.02 3.68
C LYS A 264 45.90 84.79 3.14
N LEU A 265 44.62 84.93 2.76
CA LEU A 265 43.87 83.82 2.16
C LEU A 265 44.38 83.45 0.76
N ASN A 266 44.79 84.44 -0.06
CA ASN A 266 45.31 84.17 -1.40
C ASN A 266 46.71 83.52 -1.38
N SER A 267 47.51 83.76 -0.34
CA SER A 267 48.82 83.12 -0.14
C SER A 267 48.71 81.74 0.52
N PHE A 268 47.52 81.33 0.95
CA PHE A 268 47.29 80.00 1.49
C PHE A 268 47.42 78.94 0.39
N ASP A 269 48.13 77.85 0.70
CA ASP A 269 48.34 76.74 -0.22
C ASP A 269 47.08 75.86 -0.37
N LYS A 270 46.20 76.27 -1.27
CA LYS A 270 45.00 75.50 -1.64
C LYS A 270 45.34 74.16 -2.30
N ALA A 271 46.51 74.04 -2.94
CA ALA A 271 46.92 72.80 -3.59
C ALA A 271 47.25 71.74 -2.52
N ALA A 272 47.95 72.12 -1.46
CA ALA A 272 48.21 71.24 -0.30
C ALA A 272 46.91 70.78 0.39
N LEU A 273 45.93 71.67 0.58
CA LEU A 273 44.62 71.30 1.14
C LEU A 273 43.88 70.28 0.25
N ASN A 274 43.82 70.53 -1.06
CA ASN A 274 43.17 69.62 -2.02
C ASN A 274 43.89 68.26 -2.09
N LYS A 275 45.23 68.26 -2.02
CA LYS A 275 46.03 67.04 -1.96
C LYS A 275 45.75 66.24 -0.70
N ALA A 276 45.82 66.86 0.49
CA ALA A 276 45.54 66.20 1.76
C ALA A 276 44.11 65.64 1.81
N LYS A 277 43.13 66.38 1.27
CA LYS A 277 41.75 65.90 1.12
C LYS A 277 41.67 64.67 0.23
N SER A 278 42.27 64.73 -0.96
CA SER A 278 42.28 63.65 -1.93
C SER A 278 42.95 62.39 -1.36
N GLU A 279 44.10 62.50 -0.71
CA GLU A 279 44.80 61.37 -0.10
C GLU A 279 43.97 60.69 0.99
N LYS A 280 43.36 61.46 1.89
CA LYS A 280 42.46 60.96 2.94
C LYS A 280 41.20 60.30 2.35
N ASP A 281 40.55 60.95 1.37
CA ASP A 281 39.31 60.44 0.75
C ASP A 281 39.60 59.19 -0.12
N ASN A 282 40.71 59.14 -0.85
CA ASN A 282 41.13 57.98 -1.63
C ASN A 282 41.44 56.78 -0.72
N TYR A 283 42.13 57.01 0.40
CA TYR A 283 42.40 55.97 1.38
C TYR A 283 41.08 55.40 1.93
N LEU A 284 40.16 56.27 2.34
CA LEU A 284 38.85 55.86 2.85
C LEU A 284 38.05 55.06 1.80
N SER A 285 37.99 55.54 0.56
CA SER A 285 37.28 54.87 -0.54
C SER A 285 37.85 53.48 -0.83
N ASN A 286 39.19 53.36 -0.88
CA ASN A 286 39.87 52.08 -1.08
C ASN A 286 39.60 51.12 0.09
N TRP A 287 39.63 51.62 1.33
CA TRP A 287 39.31 50.84 2.52
C TRP A 287 37.86 50.33 2.48
N ILE A 288 36.89 51.20 2.21
CA ILE A 288 35.46 50.84 2.09
C ILE A 288 35.27 49.78 1.00
N THR A 289 35.90 49.98 -0.17
CA THR A 289 35.78 49.05 -1.31
C THR A 289 36.34 47.67 -0.95
N LYS A 290 37.52 47.62 -0.33
CA LYS A 290 38.15 46.37 0.12
C LYS A 290 37.25 45.65 1.13
N LYS A 291 36.78 46.35 2.15
CA LYS A 291 35.93 45.78 3.21
C LYS A 291 34.59 45.30 2.67
N ASN A 292 33.98 46.02 1.73
CA ASN A 292 32.76 45.56 1.05
C ASN A 292 32.99 44.31 0.19
N ASN A 293 34.13 44.22 -0.51
CA ASN A 293 34.48 43.01 -1.26
C ASN A 293 34.69 41.81 -0.32
N ASP A 294 35.42 41.99 0.78
CA ASP A 294 35.63 40.96 1.80
C ASP A 294 34.29 40.48 2.38
N LYS A 295 33.37 41.42 2.64
CA LYS A 295 32.01 41.13 3.11
C LYS A 295 31.22 40.31 2.10
N ASN A 296 31.18 40.74 0.85
CA ASN A 296 30.46 40.02 -0.20
C ASN A 296 31.00 38.59 -0.40
N ASN A 297 32.32 38.42 -0.34
CA ASN A 297 32.95 37.10 -0.43
C ASN A 297 32.55 36.20 0.75
N LEU A 298 32.51 36.77 1.95
CA LEU A 298 32.17 36.05 3.16
C LEU A 298 30.68 35.71 3.24
N ASP A 299 29.80 36.64 2.88
CA ASP A 299 28.35 36.41 2.77
C ASP A 299 28.05 35.32 1.72
N ASN A 300 28.78 35.31 0.60
CA ASN A 300 28.71 34.25 -0.39
C ASN A 300 29.18 32.90 0.18
N SER A 301 30.30 32.88 0.91
CA SER A 301 30.85 31.69 1.57
C SER A 301 29.84 31.10 2.57
N VAL A 302 29.27 31.95 3.44
CA VAL A 302 28.25 31.58 4.43
C VAL A 302 27.02 31.00 3.75
N ARG A 303 26.54 31.63 2.68
CA ARG A 303 25.38 31.14 1.90
C ARG A 303 25.64 29.78 1.27
N ILE A 304 26.80 29.59 0.63
CA ILE A 304 27.17 28.33 -0.02
C ILE A 304 27.28 27.22 1.01
N GLN A 305 28.01 27.44 2.10
CA GLN A 305 28.19 26.45 3.16
C GLN A 305 26.87 26.10 3.85
N SER A 306 26.02 27.09 4.14
CA SER A 306 24.69 26.86 4.72
C SER A 306 23.80 26.01 3.81
N ASN A 307 23.80 26.29 2.51
CA ASN A 307 23.04 25.52 1.53
C ASN A 307 23.56 24.09 1.40
N ASP A 308 24.88 23.90 1.36
CA ASP A 308 25.50 22.58 1.30
C ASP A 308 25.17 21.74 2.55
N ILE A 309 25.25 22.35 3.74
CA ILE A 309 24.89 21.71 5.00
C ILE A 309 23.41 21.32 4.96
N ALA A 310 22.51 22.27 4.64
CA ALA A 310 21.07 21.99 4.57
C ALA A 310 20.72 20.90 3.55
N ASN A 311 21.37 20.88 2.38
CA ASN A 311 21.16 19.84 1.37
C ASN A 311 21.69 18.47 1.83
N SER A 312 22.84 18.44 2.51
CA SER A 312 23.38 17.20 3.06
C SER A 312 22.49 16.61 4.16
N ILE A 313 21.98 17.46 5.05
CA ILE A 313 21.03 17.08 6.11
C ILE A 313 19.72 16.58 5.49
N ARG A 314 19.11 17.35 4.57
CA ARG A 314 17.87 16.94 3.88
C ARG A 314 18.02 15.59 3.17
N LYS A 315 19.14 15.37 2.50
CA LYS A 315 19.41 14.09 1.82
C LYS A 315 19.56 12.95 2.82
N SER A 316 20.26 13.17 3.93
CA SER A 316 20.36 12.22 5.05
C SER A 316 18.99 11.90 5.63
N ASP A 317 18.17 12.91 5.92
CA ASP A 317 16.82 12.75 6.47
C ASP A 317 15.87 12.02 5.51
N THR A 318 15.96 12.31 4.21
CA THR A 318 15.14 11.61 3.20
C THR A 318 15.48 10.12 3.14
N ILE A 319 16.78 9.79 3.19
CA ILE A 319 17.25 8.40 3.22
C ILE A 319 16.80 7.71 4.52
N LYS A 320 16.97 8.38 5.66
CA LYS A 320 16.55 7.88 6.98
C LYS A 320 15.04 7.65 7.04
N ASN A 321 14.23 8.62 6.63
CA ASN A 321 12.76 8.49 6.63
C ASN A 321 12.28 7.41 5.65
N GLY A 322 12.88 7.31 4.46
CA GLY A 322 12.58 6.24 3.51
C GLY A 322 12.90 4.85 4.06
N PHE A 323 13.97 4.75 4.86
CA PHE A 323 14.36 3.52 5.54
C PHE A 323 13.45 3.18 6.72
N GLU A 324 13.15 4.13 7.59
CA GLU A 324 12.22 3.97 8.70
C GLU A 324 10.86 3.48 8.20
N ASN A 325 10.35 4.03 7.09
CA ASN A 325 9.12 3.56 6.45
C ASN A 325 9.24 2.11 5.94
N LYS A 326 10.37 1.73 5.32
CA LYS A 326 10.58 0.35 4.83
C LYS A 326 10.65 -0.67 5.96
N ILE A 327 11.23 -0.33 7.12
CA ILE A 327 11.24 -1.25 8.27
C ILE A 327 9.88 -1.28 8.96
N LYS A 328 9.26 -0.12 9.19
CA LYS A 328 8.01 -0.02 9.96
C LYS A 328 6.84 -0.73 9.27
N VAL A 329 6.82 -0.73 7.94
CA VAL A 329 5.79 -1.42 7.12
C VAL A 329 6.02 -2.94 7.07
N LYS A 330 7.23 -3.43 7.33
CA LYS A 330 7.59 -4.85 7.19
C LYS A 330 7.73 -5.52 8.56
N LYS A 331 6.65 -5.61 9.33
CA LYS A 331 6.66 -6.40 10.57
C LYS A 331 6.24 -7.86 10.33
N GLY A 332 6.84 -8.76 11.09
CA GLY A 332 6.40 -10.15 11.29
C GLY A 332 6.61 -11.08 10.10
N PHE A 333 5.52 -11.44 9.43
CA PHE A 333 5.47 -12.52 8.44
C PHE A 333 6.19 -12.19 7.14
N VAL A 334 5.86 -11.03 6.53
CA VAL A 334 6.37 -10.65 5.20
C VAL A 334 7.88 -10.42 5.24
N LEU A 335 8.40 -9.81 6.30
CA LEU A 335 9.84 -9.60 6.45
C LEU A 335 10.60 -10.93 6.54
N ARG A 336 10.10 -11.88 7.34
CA ARG A 336 10.72 -13.20 7.49
C ARG A 336 10.67 -13.99 6.19
N PHE A 337 9.58 -13.88 5.44
CA PHE A 337 9.48 -14.44 4.09
C PHE A 337 10.51 -13.84 3.12
N MET A 338 10.64 -12.52 3.08
CA MET A 338 11.65 -11.87 2.23
C MET A 338 13.09 -12.26 2.61
N ILE A 339 13.38 -12.38 3.91
CA ILE A 339 14.70 -12.82 4.37
C ILE A 339 14.93 -14.28 3.95
N LEU A 340 13.93 -15.13 4.09
CA LEU A 340 14.04 -16.53 3.66
C LEU A 340 14.26 -16.65 2.15
N GLU A 341 13.58 -15.84 1.33
CA GLU A 341 13.82 -15.79 -0.12
C GLU A 341 15.21 -15.26 -0.48
N ASP A 342 15.69 -14.24 0.23
CA ASP A 342 17.04 -13.71 0.04
C ASP A 342 18.11 -14.74 0.41
N LEU A 343 17.90 -15.47 1.52
CA LEU A 343 18.75 -16.60 1.91
C LEU A 343 18.71 -17.72 0.88
N ALA A 344 17.54 -18.00 0.32
CA ALA A 344 17.34 -18.97 -0.76
C ALA A 344 17.81 -18.45 -2.13
N SER A 345 18.51 -17.32 -2.24
CA SER A 345 19.08 -16.91 -3.51
C SER A 345 20.31 -17.76 -3.86
N SER A 346 20.26 -18.48 -4.98
CA SER A 346 21.40 -19.26 -5.51
C SER A 346 22.54 -18.38 -6.03
N THR A 347 22.33 -17.07 -6.12
CA THR A 347 23.30 -16.09 -6.60
C THR A 347 23.34 -14.87 -5.68
N LYS A 348 24.54 -14.47 -5.25
CA LYS A 348 24.76 -13.23 -4.49
C LYS A 348 25.47 -12.20 -5.38
N LYS A 349 25.02 -10.95 -5.30
CA LYS A 349 25.65 -9.81 -5.96
C LYS A 349 26.72 -9.23 -5.04
N ASN A 350 27.98 -9.30 -5.44
CA ASN A 350 29.07 -8.63 -4.74
C ASN A 350 29.50 -7.38 -5.51
N TYR A 351 29.64 -6.28 -4.77
CA TYR A 351 30.11 -5.01 -5.31
C TYR A 351 31.59 -4.84 -4.95
N THR A 352 32.45 -4.82 -5.95
CA THR A 352 33.90 -4.58 -5.79
C THR A 352 34.26 -3.27 -6.46
N LYS A 353 35.24 -2.52 -5.92
CA LYS A 353 35.74 -1.30 -6.58
C LYS A 353 36.92 -1.67 -7.46
N ASP A 354 36.93 -1.16 -8.69
CA ASP A 354 38.07 -1.29 -9.58
C ASP A 354 39.22 -0.34 -9.17
N ALA A 355 40.38 -0.48 -9.83
CA ALA A 355 41.55 0.37 -9.60
C ALA A 355 41.30 1.87 -9.88
N LYS A 356 40.17 2.23 -10.50
CA LYS A 356 39.74 3.61 -10.79
C LYS A 356 38.61 4.08 -9.85
N GLY A 357 38.23 3.27 -8.86
CA GLY A 357 37.18 3.57 -7.88
C GLY A 357 35.75 3.34 -8.36
N LYS A 358 35.54 2.75 -9.54
CA LYS A 358 34.22 2.41 -10.08
C LYS A 358 33.72 1.09 -9.49
N THR A 359 32.46 1.05 -9.05
CA THR A 359 31.83 -0.16 -8.55
C THR A 359 31.51 -1.13 -9.69
N ILE A 360 32.03 -2.34 -9.60
CA ILE A 360 31.76 -3.48 -10.49
C ILE A 360 30.90 -4.48 -9.72
N GLU A 361 29.76 -4.85 -10.30
CA GLU A 361 28.89 -5.92 -9.81
C GLU A 361 29.42 -7.26 -10.34
N LYS A 362 29.74 -8.18 -9.43
CA LYS A 362 30.12 -9.55 -9.74
C LYS A 362 29.12 -10.50 -9.10
N THR A 363 28.43 -11.28 -9.92
CA THR A 363 27.55 -12.35 -9.46
C THR A 363 28.39 -13.55 -9.06
N ILE A 364 28.20 -14.04 -7.84
CA ILE A 364 28.89 -15.22 -7.32
C ILE A 364 27.83 -16.26 -6.94
N HIS A 365 28.14 -17.53 -7.18
CA HIS A 365 27.27 -18.63 -6.76
C HIS A 365 27.26 -18.74 -5.24
N ASN A 366 26.05 -18.86 -4.67
CA ASN A 366 25.83 -18.98 -3.23
C ASN A 366 25.43 -20.42 -2.91
N GLU A 367 26.42 -21.24 -2.50
CA GLU A 367 26.20 -22.67 -2.22
C GLU A 367 25.18 -22.90 -1.10
N GLU A 368 25.26 -22.11 -0.02
CA GLU A 368 24.29 -22.16 1.08
C GLU A 368 22.86 -21.88 0.62
N GLY A 369 22.70 -20.87 -0.26
CA GLY A 369 21.38 -20.52 -0.79
C GLY A 369 20.79 -21.60 -1.68
N ALA A 370 21.62 -22.26 -2.50
CA ALA A 370 21.20 -23.40 -3.29
C ALA A 370 20.72 -24.57 -2.41
N THR A 371 21.37 -24.83 -1.28
CA THR A 371 20.91 -25.84 -0.30
C THR A 371 19.57 -25.46 0.31
N ILE A 372 19.36 -24.19 0.66
CA ILE A 372 18.07 -23.72 1.21
C ILE A 372 16.96 -23.88 0.17
N VAL A 373 17.19 -23.51 -1.09
CA VAL A 373 16.22 -23.73 -2.19
C VAL A 373 15.84 -25.20 -2.30
N PHE A 374 16.84 -26.09 -2.28
CA PHE A 374 16.60 -27.51 -2.34
C PHE A 374 15.73 -27.98 -1.16
N LEU A 375 16.02 -27.54 0.06
CA LEU A 375 15.23 -27.89 1.24
C LEU A 375 13.80 -27.33 1.16
N LEU A 376 13.60 -26.10 0.67
CA LEU A 376 12.27 -25.52 0.48
C LEU A 376 11.44 -26.35 -0.51
N TRP A 377 12.03 -26.75 -1.63
CA TRP A 377 11.36 -27.63 -2.60
C TRP A 377 11.09 -29.02 -2.03
N LEU A 378 12.01 -29.58 -1.24
CA LEU A 378 11.82 -30.85 -0.55
C LEU A 378 10.61 -30.78 0.40
N ILE A 379 10.50 -29.71 1.19
CA ILE A 379 9.36 -29.49 2.10
C ILE A 379 8.06 -29.36 1.31
N ARG A 380 8.04 -28.59 0.21
CA ARG A 380 6.84 -28.44 -0.65
C ARG A 380 6.39 -29.75 -1.26
N ILE A 381 7.32 -30.55 -1.77
CA ILE A 381 7.03 -31.89 -2.31
C ILE A 381 6.52 -32.81 -1.20
N LEU A 382 7.08 -32.73 0.01
CA LEU A 382 6.61 -33.51 1.16
C LEU A 382 5.17 -33.15 1.54
N PHE A 383 4.81 -31.86 1.59
CA PHE A 383 3.41 -31.47 1.85
C PHE A 383 2.49 -31.91 0.72
N PHE A 384 2.93 -31.80 -0.53
CA PHE A 384 2.15 -32.29 -1.66
C PHE A 384 1.87 -33.81 -1.57
N THR A 385 2.87 -34.61 -1.18
CA THR A 385 2.68 -36.06 -1.01
C THR A 385 1.77 -36.40 0.17
N ILE A 386 1.82 -35.63 1.25
CA ILE A 386 0.94 -35.79 2.41
C ILE A 386 -0.51 -35.42 2.06
N GLU A 387 -0.72 -34.32 1.34
CA GLU A 387 -2.05 -33.83 0.93
C GLU A 387 -2.75 -34.77 -0.07
N ILE A 388 -1.99 -35.38 -1.00
CA ILE A 388 -2.58 -36.34 -1.94
C ILE A 388 -2.79 -37.74 -1.32
N LEU A 389 -2.22 -37.99 -0.13
CA LEU A 389 -2.23 -39.30 0.52
C LEU A 389 -3.64 -39.86 0.77
N PRO A 390 -4.66 -39.10 1.24
CA PRO A 390 -6.02 -39.61 1.38
C PRO A 390 -6.63 -40.07 0.04
N THR A 391 -6.35 -39.34 -1.03
CA THR A 391 -6.81 -39.68 -2.39
C THR A 391 -6.12 -40.93 -2.90
N ILE A 392 -4.79 -41.03 -2.73
CA ILE A 392 -4.03 -42.24 -3.09
C ILE A 392 -4.53 -43.43 -2.28
N ALA A 393 -4.69 -43.30 -0.96
CA ALA A 393 -5.18 -44.38 -0.11
C ALA A 393 -6.57 -44.86 -0.54
N LYS A 394 -7.47 -43.93 -0.90
CA LYS A 394 -8.78 -44.27 -1.42
C LYS A 394 -8.69 -44.97 -2.80
N ILE A 395 -7.82 -44.55 -3.70
CA ILE A 395 -7.65 -45.14 -5.03
C ILE A 395 -7.00 -46.52 -4.96
N SER A 396 -5.88 -46.65 -4.25
CA SER A 396 -5.06 -47.86 -4.20
C SER A 396 -5.74 -49.02 -3.49
N THR A 397 -6.71 -48.74 -2.62
CA THR A 397 -7.47 -49.81 -1.99
C THR A 397 -8.40 -50.50 -3.00
N PRO A 398 -8.49 -51.83 -3.06
CA PRO A 398 -9.41 -52.51 -3.97
C PRO A 398 -10.88 -52.28 -3.59
N LEU A 399 -11.82 -52.67 -4.44
CA LEU A 399 -13.24 -52.69 -4.09
C LEU A 399 -13.46 -53.61 -2.89
N GLY A 400 -14.11 -53.08 -1.85
CA GLY A 400 -14.41 -53.80 -0.60
C GLY A 400 -15.91 -54.05 -0.43
N ALA A 401 -16.27 -54.86 0.55
CA ALA A 401 -17.67 -55.16 0.91
C ALA A 401 -18.49 -53.89 1.14
N TYR A 402 -17.88 -52.86 1.73
CA TYR A 402 -18.49 -51.55 1.92
C TYR A 402 -18.83 -50.85 0.59
N ASP A 403 -17.93 -50.90 -0.40
CA ASP A 403 -18.16 -50.24 -1.69
C ASP A 403 -19.33 -50.93 -2.44
N PHE A 404 -19.43 -52.26 -2.35
CA PHE A 404 -20.56 -53.02 -2.90
C PHE A 404 -21.87 -52.74 -2.16
N ALA A 405 -21.85 -52.66 -0.83
CA ALA A 405 -23.04 -52.38 -0.03
C ALA A 405 -23.59 -50.97 -0.30
N ILE A 406 -22.71 -49.99 -0.51
CA ILE A 406 -23.12 -48.63 -0.94
C ILE A 406 -23.78 -48.69 -2.31
N TYR A 407 -23.17 -49.37 -3.28
CA TYR A 407 -23.72 -49.50 -4.62
C TYR A 407 -25.09 -50.21 -4.63
N GLU A 408 -25.24 -51.29 -3.87
CA GLU A 408 -26.52 -52.01 -3.74
C GLU A 408 -27.60 -51.11 -3.15
N LYS A 409 -27.27 -50.34 -2.10
CA LYS A 409 -28.18 -49.35 -1.51
C LYS A 409 -28.56 -48.23 -2.48
N GLU A 410 -27.60 -47.70 -3.22
CA GLU A 410 -27.85 -46.66 -4.24
C GLU A 410 -28.77 -47.21 -5.34
N LYS A 411 -28.55 -48.44 -5.78
CA LYS A 411 -29.38 -49.10 -6.79
C LYS A 411 -30.79 -49.46 -6.28
N GLU A 412 -30.92 -49.92 -5.05
CA GLU A 412 -32.22 -50.18 -4.40
C GLU A 412 -33.06 -48.89 -4.37
N ILE A 413 -32.44 -47.76 -4.03
CA ILE A 413 -33.08 -46.44 -4.05
C ILE A 413 -33.47 -46.04 -5.48
N GLU A 414 -32.61 -46.29 -6.46
CA GLU A 414 -32.89 -46.00 -7.86
C GLU A 414 -34.10 -46.80 -8.38
N GLU A 415 -34.13 -48.12 -8.14
CA GLU A 415 -35.25 -49.00 -8.53
C GLU A 415 -36.56 -48.63 -7.82
N ASP A 416 -36.49 -48.17 -6.56
CA ASP A 416 -37.65 -47.69 -5.81
C ASP A 416 -38.17 -46.33 -6.33
N LEU A 417 -37.27 -45.44 -6.75
CA LEU A 417 -37.63 -44.19 -7.43
C LEU A 417 -38.27 -44.45 -8.79
N GLU A 418 -37.75 -45.40 -9.56
CA GLU A 418 -38.33 -45.79 -10.84
C GLU A 418 -39.72 -46.40 -10.67
N ARG A 419 -39.91 -47.32 -9.72
CA ARG A 419 -41.23 -47.88 -9.41
C ARG A 419 -42.25 -46.80 -9.04
N ARG A 420 -41.88 -45.87 -8.16
CA ARG A 420 -42.75 -44.72 -7.80
C ARG A 420 -43.12 -43.87 -9.01
N LYS A 421 -42.19 -43.67 -9.94
CA LYS A 421 -42.42 -42.92 -11.17
C LYS A 421 -43.38 -43.68 -12.10
N GLU A 422 -43.23 -44.99 -12.23
CA GLU A 422 -44.15 -45.83 -13.02
C GLU A 422 -45.57 -45.83 -12.44
N ASP A 423 -45.72 -46.01 -11.13
CA ASP A 423 -47.01 -45.95 -10.44
C ASP A 423 -47.70 -44.60 -10.65
N TYR A 424 -46.94 -43.50 -10.55
CA TYR A 424 -47.46 -42.15 -10.81
C TYR A 424 -47.93 -41.99 -12.26
N LEU A 425 -47.16 -42.49 -13.23
CA LEU A 425 -47.54 -42.44 -14.66
C LEU A 425 -48.76 -43.31 -14.95
N LEU A 426 -48.87 -44.48 -14.33
CA LEU A 426 -50.03 -45.37 -14.47
C LEU A 426 -51.27 -44.71 -13.87
N HIS A 427 -51.15 -44.12 -12.68
CA HIS A 427 -52.23 -43.37 -12.06
C HIS A 427 -52.70 -42.19 -12.94
N GLN A 428 -51.76 -41.45 -13.54
CA GLN A 428 -52.10 -40.37 -14.48
C GLN A 428 -52.83 -40.88 -15.73
N LYS A 429 -52.42 -42.03 -16.28
CA LYS A 429 -53.12 -42.67 -17.41
C LYS A 429 -54.53 -43.08 -17.02
N ALA A 430 -54.71 -43.70 -15.86
CA ALA A 430 -56.02 -44.11 -15.37
C ALA A 430 -56.97 -42.92 -15.17
N ILE A 431 -56.49 -41.80 -14.61
CA ILE A 431 -57.28 -40.57 -14.50
C ILE A 431 -57.70 -40.06 -15.89
N ARG A 432 -56.77 -40.00 -16.85
CA ARG A 432 -57.10 -39.57 -18.23
C ARG A 432 -58.10 -40.49 -18.91
N GLU A 433 -58.01 -41.80 -18.70
CA GLU A 433 -58.98 -42.77 -19.23
C GLU A 433 -60.35 -42.62 -18.57
N LEU A 434 -60.40 -42.36 -17.26
CA LEU A 434 -61.64 -42.05 -16.54
C LEU A 434 -62.26 -40.73 -17.03
N GLU A 435 -61.47 -39.67 -17.21
CA GLU A 435 -61.93 -38.40 -17.77
C GLU A 435 -62.48 -38.60 -19.19
N ASN A 436 -61.77 -39.35 -20.04
CA ASN A 436 -62.21 -39.64 -21.40
C ASN A 436 -63.50 -40.47 -21.43
N SER A 437 -63.61 -41.50 -20.59
CA SER A 437 -64.82 -42.35 -20.52
C SER A 437 -66.02 -41.58 -19.96
N ALA A 438 -65.84 -40.79 -18.90
CA ALA A 438 -66.87 -39.90 -18.37
C ALA A 438 -67.32 -38.88 -19.43
N HIS A 439 -66.39 -38.33 -20.21
CA HIS A 439 -66.71 -37.42 -21.31
C HIS A 439 -67.52 -38.12 -22.42
N GLN A 440 -67.18 -39.36 -22.77
CA GLN A 440 -67.95 -40.16 -23.74
C GLN A 440 -69.36 -40.47 -23.23
N GLU A 441 -69.51 -40.84 -21.96
CA GLU A 441 -70.81 -41.08 -21.34
C GLU A 441 -71.69 -39.82 -21.37
N GLN A 442 -71.12 -38.66 -21.03
CA GLN A 442 -71.83 -37.38 -21.14
C GLN A 442 -72.30 -37.07 -22.57
N ILE A 443 -71.48 -37.37 -23.59
CA ILE A 443 -71.88 -37.21 -25.00
C ILE A 443 -73.03 -38.15 -25.35
N ILE A 444 -72.96 -39.42 -24.94
CA ILE A 444 -74.01 -40.41 -25.20
C ILE A 444 -75.31 -40.00 -24.52
N GLU A 445 -75.26 -39.58 -23.26
CA GLU A 445 -76.43 -39.12 -22.51
C GLU A 445 -77.04 -37.87 -23.15
N LYS A 446 -76.22 -36.89 -23.51
CA LYS A 446 -76.66 -35.70 -24.24
C LYS A 446 -77.35 -36.07 -25.55
N ASN A 447 -76.76 -36.95 -26.36
CA ASN A 447 -77.36 -37.41 -27.62
C ASN A 447 -78.68 -38.15 -27.38
N LYS A 448 -78.80 -38.91 -26.29
CA LYS A 448 -80.03 -39.61 -25.93
C LYS A 448 -81.15 -38.62 -25.57
N ILE A 449 -80.85 -37.61 -24.76
CA ILE A 449 -81.79 -36.53 -24.42
C ILE A 449 -82.19 -35.74 -25.68
N GLU A 450 -81.25 -35.40 -26.55
CA GLU A 450 -81.53 -34.71 -27.82
C GLU A 450 -82.45 -35.53 -28.73
N ASN A 451 -82.21 -36.85 -28.85
CA ASN A 451 -83.06 -37.76 -29.63
C ASN A 451 -84.45 -37.95 -29.03
N GLU A 452 -84.56 -38.05 -27.70
CA GLU A 452 -85.86 -38.16 -27.01
C GLU A 452 -86.68 -36.87 -27.18
N LEU A 453 -86.04 -35.71 -27.02
CA LEU A 453 -86.64 -34.41 -27.29
C LEU A 453 -87.11 -34.30 -28.75
N HIS A 454 -86.28 -34.72 -29.71
CA HIS A 454 -86.65 -34.79 -31.13
C HIS A 454 -87.88 -35.69 -31.36
N SER A 455 -87.92 -36.87 -30.75
CA SER A 455 -89.07 -37.79 -30.89
C SER A 455 -90.35 -37.22 -30.30
N ASN A 456 -90.27 -36.59 -29.12
CA ASN A 456 -91.42 -35.95 -28.48
C ASN A 456 -91.92 -34.75 -29.30
N MET A 457 -91.02 -33.91 -29.83
CA MET A 457 -91.39 -32.85 -30.76
C MET A 457 -92.10 -33.39 -32.01
N LEU A 458 -91.61 -34.48 -32.60
CA LEU A 458 -92.26 -35.10 -33.76
C LEU A 458 -93.66 -35.63 -33.44
N LYS A 459 -93.87 -36.22 -32.25
CA LYS A 459 -95.20 -36.65 -31.79
C LYS A 459 -96.14 -35.48 -31.56
N GLU A 460 -95.69 -34.40 -30.93
CA GLU A 460 -96.50 -33.19 -30.75
C GLU A 460 -96.89 -32.58 -32.10
N ILE A 461 -95.94 -32.44 -33.04
CA ILE A 461 -96.20 -31.98 -34.40
C ILE A 461 -97.23 -32.88 -35.10
N ALA A 462 -97.09 -34.19 -35.00
CA ALA A 462 -98.04 -35.14 -35.59
C ALA A 462 -99.44 -35.03 -34.96
N SER A 463 -99.52 -34.83 -33.64
CA SER A 463 -100.80 -34.63 -32.95
C SER A 463 -101.49 -33.32 -33.39
N ALA A 464 -100.73 -32.23 -33.47
CA ALA A 464 -101.23 -30.95 -33.95
C ALA A 464 -101.70 -31.03 -35.40
N GLN A 465 -100.96 -31.75 -36.26
CA GLN A 465 -101.38 -32.02 -37.63
C GLN A 465 -102.68 -32.85 -37.69
N ASN A 466 -102.83 -33.84 -36.81
CA ASN A 466 -104.04 -34.67 -36.75
C ASN A 466 -105.25 -33.89 -36.24
N ASP A 467 -105.07 -33.00 -35.27
CA ASP A 467 -106.14 -32.11 -34.79
C ASP A 467 -106.57 -31.11 -35.86
N VAL A 468 -105.62 -30.58 -36.64
CA VAL A 468 -105.90 -29.76 -37.83
C VAL A 468 -106.68 -30.58 -38.87
N ALA A 469 -106.26 -31.81 -39.15
CA ALA A 469 -106.93 -32.70 -40.10
C ALA A 469 -108.35 -33.08 -39.64
N LYS A 470 -108.55 -33.37 -38.35
CA LYS A 470 -109.88 -33.65 -37.78
C LYS A 470 -110.81 -32.46 -37.89
N LYS A 471 -110.33 -31.24 -37.57
CA LYS A 471 -111.12 -30.02 -37.77
C LYS A 471 -111.52 -29.84 -39.24
N GLN A 472 -110.60 -30.10 -40.18
CA GLN A 472 -110.92 -30.06 -41.60
C GLN A 472 -111.96 -31.12 -42.02
N ILE A 473 -111.92 -32.31 -41.43
CA ILE A 473 -112.89 -33.39 -41.69
C ILE A 473 -114.26 -33.09 -41.06
N GLU A 474 -114.31 -32.54 -39.85
CA GLU A 474 -115.55 -32.07 -39.23
C GLU A 474 -116.18 -30.93 -40.04
N GLU A 475 -115.39 -29.93 -40.45
CA GLU A 475 -115.81 -28.88 -41.38
C GLU A 475 -116.37 -29.47 -42.68
N PHE A 476 -115.73 -30.53 -43.21
CA PHE A 476 -116.23 -31.21 -44.41
C PHE A 476 -117.55 -31.96 -44.17
N ARG A 477 -117.66 -32.69 -43.05
CA ARG A 477 -118.84 -33.51 -42.71
C ARG A 477 -120.06 -32.64 -42.41
N ASP A 478 -119.90 -31.54 -41.68
CA ASP A 478 -120.98 -30.59 -41.40
C ASP A 478 -121.51 -29.93 -42.68
N LYS A 479 -120.66 -29.77 -43.71
CA LYS A 479 -121.03 -29.12 -44.98
C LYS A 479 -121.78 -30.03 -45.94
N HIS A 480 -121.64 -31.36 -45.82
CA HIS A 480 -122.05 -32.31 -46.84
C HIS A 480 -123.02 -33.42 -46.41
N LEU A 481 -123.31 -33.59 -45.10
CA LEU A 481 -124.07 -34.75 -44.60
C LEU A 481 -125.25 -34.43 -43.65
N LYS A 482 -125.96 -33.30 -43.80
CA LYS A 482 -127.24 -33.02 -43.11
C LYS A 482 -128.40 -32.87 -44.08
#